data_AF-A0A524DTX4-F1
#
_entry.id   AF-A0A524DTX4-F1
#
_cell.length_a   1.000
_cell.length_b   1.000
_cell.length_c   1.000
_cell.angle_alpha   90.00
_cell.angle_beta   90.00
_cell.angle_gamma   90.00
#
_symmetry.space_group_name_H-M   'P 1'
#
loop_
_entity.id
_entity.type
_entity.pdbx_description
1 polymer ?
#
loop_
_entity_poly.entity_id
_entity_poly.type
_entity_poly.pdbx_seq_one_letter_code
_entity_poly.pdbx_strand_id
1 'polypeptide(L)'
;MRHGKLNLYTIYGLRNLDNTELKEFLALLRGKPDKTDIRKLKTILEQCGALEYAKNKLLFVAQKAQDSLSKLPATDSKEILFQLISFTIERKF
;
A
#
# COMPACT_ATOMS: atom_id res chain seq x y z
N MET A 1 -8.65 -7.56 4.59
CA MET A 1 -8.72 -6.55 5.67
C MET A 1 -9.53 -7.14 6.81
N ARG A 2 -9.03 -7.21 8.05
CA ARG A 2 -9.73 -7.93 9.14
C ARG A 2 -10.25 -7.06 10.30
N HIS A 3 -9.87 -5.78 10.42
CA HIS A 3 -10.24 -4.97 11.61
C HIS A 3 -10.23 -3.45 11.38
N GLY A 4 -10.85 -2.92 10.32
CA GLY A 4 -10.94 -1.46 10.11
C GLY A 4 -9.60 -0.70 10.14
N LYS A 5 -8.47 -1.40 9.92
CA LYS A 5 -7.14 -0.83 10.10
C LYS A 5 -6.94 0.29 9.11
N LEU A 6 -6.74 1.50 9.64
CA LEU A 6 -6.28 2.65 8.90
C LEU A 6 -4.90 2.33 8.32
N ASN A 7 -4.86 2.01 7.04
CA ASN A 7 -3.66 1.77 6.26
C ASN A 7 -3.66 2.69 5.03
N LEU A 8 -2.58 2.63 4.27
CA LEU A 8 -2.38 3.54 3.15
C LEU A 8 -3.51 3.46 2.11
N TYR A 9 -4.06 2.27 1.89
CA TYR A 9 -5.21 2.07 1.00
C TYR A 9 -6.47 2.76 1.53
N THR A 10 -6.80 2.55 2.80
CA THR A 10 -8.01 3.13 3.40
C THR A 10 -7.90 4.64 3.50
N ILE A 11 -6.74 5.18 3.88
CA ILE A 11 -6.52 6.64 3.95
C ILE A 11 -6.71 7.28 2.58
N TYR A 12 -6.17 6.64 1.53
CA TYR A 12 -6.35 7.11 0.17
C TYR A 12 -7.82 7.03 -0.27
N GLY A 13 -8.51 5.92 0.01
CA GLY A 13 -9.94 5.78 -0.28
C GLY A 13 -10.79 6.85 0.41
N LEU A 14 -10.56 7.11 1.69
CA LEU A 14 -11.30 8.14 2.45
C LEU A 14 -11.17 9.55 1.87
N ARG A 15 -10.09 9.83 1.11
CA ARG A 15 -9.83 11.14 0.51
C ARG A 15 -10.38 11.26 -0.92
N ASN A 16 -10.46 10.17 -1.67
CA ASN A 16 -10.67 10.22 -3.12
C ASN A 16 -11.98 9.54 -3.60
N LEU A 17 -12.68 8.80 -2.73
CA LEU A 17 -14.00 8.25 -3.06
C LEU A 17 -15.06 9.35 -3.10
N ASP A 18 -16.07 9.18 -3.95
CA ASP A 18 -17.22 10.07 -3.95
C ASP A 18 -18.10 9.88 -2.70
N ASN A 19 -19.07 10.78 -2.49
CA ASN A 19 -19.90 10.75 -1.28
C ASN A 19 -20.74 9.48 -1.12
N THR A 20 -21.09 8.78 -2.20
CA THR A 20 -21.90 7.56 -2.18
C THR A 20 -21.02 6.36 -1.87
N GLU A 21 -19.91 6.22 -2.58
CA GLU A 21 -18.90 5.18 -2.38
C GLU A 21 -18.25 5.30 -1.00
N LEU A 22 -18.00 6.52 -0.52
CA LEU A 22 -17.43 6.77 0.80
C LEU A 22 -18.35 6.28 1.93
N LYS A 23 -19.67 6.51 1.82
CA LYS A 23 -20.65 6.04 2.81
C LYS A 23 -20.67 4.51 2.86
N GLU A 24 -20.70 3.87 1.69
CA GLU A 24 -20.66 2.42 1.57
C GLU A 24 -19.34 1.85 2.11
N PHE A 25 -18.21 2.42 1.71
CA PHE A 25 -16.88 2.03 2.17
C PHE A 25 -16.74 2.13 3.69
N LEU A 26 -17.24 3.20 4.30
CA LEU A 26 -17.25 3.38 5.76
C LEU A 26 -18.16 2.37 6.46
N ALA A 27 -19.31 2.04 5.90
CA ALA A 27 -20.21 1.03 6.46
C ALA A 27 -19.54 -0.35 6.48
N LEU A 28 -18.90 -0.74 5.36
CA LEU A 28 -18.15 -2.00 5.23
C LEU A 28 -16.93 -2.05 6.17
N LEU A 29 -16.25 -0.92 6.40
CA LEU A 29 -15.09 -0.82 7.29
C LEU A 29 -15.44 -0.93 8.78
N ARG A 30 -16.58 -0.34 9.20
CA ARG A 30 -17.03 -0.31 10.59
C ARG A 30 -17.68 -1.63 11.03
N GLY A 31 -18.20 -2.40 10.08
CA GLY A 31 -18.84 -3.69 10.33
C GLY A 31 -17.84 -4.84 10.57
N LYS A 32 -18.38 -6.06 10.60
CA LYS A 32 -17.61 -7.32 10.54
C LYS A 32 -17.73 -7.86 9.10
N PRO A 33 -16.89 -7.40 8.16
CA PRO A 33 -17.05 -7.74 6.76
C PRO A 33 -16.86 -9.24 6.54
N ASP A 34 -17.77 -9.83 5.79
CA ASP A 34 -17.63 -11.21 5.34
C ASP A 34 -16.71 -11.31 4.11
N LYS A 35 -16.64 -12.50 3.49
CA LYS A 35 -15.78 -12.69 2.30
C LYS A 35 -16.22 -11.85 1.10
N THR A 36 -17.52 -11.60 0.94
CA THR A 36 -18.08 -10.80 -0.16
C THR A 36 -17.83 -9.32 0.08
N ASP A 37 -17.98 -8.85 1.31
CA ASP A 37 -17.66 -7.49 1.72
C ASP A 37 -16.18 -7.18 1.51
N ILE A 38 -15.29 -8.12 1.85
CA ILE A 38 -13.84 -7.96 1.63
C ILE A 38 -13.52 -7.84 0.13
N ARG A 39 -14.19 -8.61 -0.73
CA ARG A 39 -14.02 -8.50 -2.19
C ARG A 39 -14.49 -7.14 -2.68
N LYS A 40 -15.65 -6.68 -2.21
CA LYS A 40 -16.20 -5.37 -2.58
C LYS A 40 -15.31 -4.22 -2.13
N LEU A 41 -14.79 -4.27 -0.89
CA LEU A 41 -13.80 -3.32 -0.39
C LEU A 41 -12.54 -3.29 -1.27
N LYS A 42 -12.07 -4.46 -1.71
CA LYS A 42 -10.91 -4.55 -2.62
C LYS A 42 -11.22 -3.89 -3.96
N THR A 43 -12.39 -4.15 -4.56
CA THR A 43 -12.81 -3.54 -5.82
C THR A 43 -12.92 -2.01 -5.72
N ILE A 44 -13.54 -1.48 -4.66
CA ILE A 44 -13.63 -0.03 -4.41
C ILE A 44 -12.23 0.60 -4.35
N LEU A 45 -11.30 -0.04 -3.62
CA LEU A 45 -9.93 0.45 -3.47
C LEU A 45 -9.09 0.34 -4.74
N GLU A 46 -9.34 -0.67 -5.58
CA GLU A 46 -8.72 -0.80 -6.89
C GLU A 46 -9.24 0.27 -7.85
N GLN A 47 -10.56 0.48 -7.90
CA GLN A 47 -11.20 1.46 -8.78
C GLN A 47 -10.82 2.90 -8.44
N CYS A 48 -10.71 3.22 -7.15
CA CYS A 48 -10.29 4.57 -6.76
C CYS A 48 -8.78 4.81 -6.94
N GLY A 49 -7.98 3.78 -7.27
CA GLY A 49 -6.54 3.93 -7.48
C GLY A 49 -5.69 3.82 -6.20
N ALA A 50 -6.28 3.39 -5.08
CA ALA A 50 -5.55 3.24 -3.82
C ALA A 50 -4.41 2.22 -3.94
N LEU A 51 -4.58 1.18 -4.75
CA LEU A 51 -3.55 0.17 -4.99
C LEU A 51 -2.30 0.76 -5.65
N GLU A 52 -2.53 1.54 -6.71
CA GLU A 52 -1.47 2.21 -7.46
C GLU A 52 -0.79 3.29 -6.61
N TYR A 53 -1.55 4.05 -5.83
CA TYR A 53 -1.00 5.01 -4.88
C TYR A 53 -0.04 4.36 -3.87
N ALA A 54 -0.45 3.22 -3.27
CA ALA A 54 0.39 2.53 -2.31
C ALA A 54 1.66 1.96 -2.95
N LYS A 55 1.55 1.41 -4.17
CA LYS A 55 2.69 0.94 -4.95
C LYS A 55 3.68 2.08 -5.25
N ASN A 56 3.17 3.24 -5.66
CA ASN A 56 4.01 4.40 -5.93
C ASN A 56 4.69 4.94 -4.66
N LYS A 57 4.02 4.89 -3.51
CA LYS A 57 4.65 5.21 -2.22
C LYS A 57 5.72 4.20 -1.83
N LEU A 58 5.53 2.91 -2.10
CA LEU A 58 6.54 1.89 -1.87
C LEU A 58 7.80 2.16 -2.71
N LEU A 59 7.62 2.39 -4.02
CA LEU A 59 8.72 2.72 -4.94
C LEU A 59 9.45 3.99 -4.54
N PHE A 60 8.72 5.03 -4.11
CA PHE A 60 9.31 6.26 -3.62
C PHE A 60 10.20 6.05 -2.38
N VAL A 61 9.76 5.23 -1.43
CA VAL A 61 10.56 4.92 -0.23
C VAL A 61 11.77 4.06 -0.61
N ALA A 62 11.60 3.09 -1.51
CA ALA A 62 12.69 2.26 -2.01
C ALA A 62 13.77 3.10 -2.71
N GLN A 63 13.37 4.04 -3.57
CA GLN A 63 14.30 4.96 -4.22
C GLN A 63 15.07 5.79 -3.20
N LYS A 64 14.40 6.35 -2.18
CA LYS A 64 15.06 7.10 -1.10
C LYS A 64 16.07 6.26 -0.33
N ALA A 65 15.78 4.99 -0.11
CA ALA A 65 16.72 4.07 0.53
C ALA A 65 17.94 3.81 -0.37
N GLN A 66 17.72 3.56 -1.67
CA GLN A 66 18.79 3.41 -2.66
C GLN A 66 19.68 4.67 -2.75
N ASP A 67 19.08 5.86 -2.78
CA ASP A 67 19.79 7.15 -2.79
C ASP A 67 20.59 7.41 -1.51
N SER A 68 20.16 6.83 -0.39
CA SER A 68 20.89 6.92 0.88
C SER A 68 22.08 5.97 0.89
N LEU A 69 21.90 4.74 0.38
CA LEU A 69 22.97 3.75 0.29
C LEU A 69 24.03 4.12 -0.76
N SER A 70 23.66 4.82 -1.83
CA SER A 70 24.58 5.21 -2.90
C SER A 70 25.77 6.03 -2.38
N LYS A 71 25.57 6.80 -1.31
CA LYS A 71 26.57 7.65 -0.62
C LYS A 71 27.58 6.86 0.23
N LEU A 72 27.30 5.59 0.51
CA LEU A 72 28.19 4.74 1.31
C LEU A 72 29.29 4.11 0.42
N PRO A 73 30.46 3.76 1.00
CA PRO A 73 31.49 3.02 0.29
C PRO A 73 30.97 1.71 -0.32
N ALA A 74 31.52 1.33 -1.48
CA ALA A 74 31.23 0.03 -2.09
C ALA A 74 31.76 -1.09 -1.19
N THR A 75 30.85 -1.84 -0.59
CA THR A 75 31.12 -2.97 0.30
C THR A 75 30.10 -4.07 0.06
N ASP A 76 30.41 -5.30 0.42
CA ASP A 76 29.46 -6.43 0.33
C ASP A 76 28.18 -6.15 1.13
N SER A 77 28.31 -5.50 2.28
CA SER A 77 27.16 -5.08 3.09
C SER A 77 26.25 -4.09 2.37
N LYS A 78 26.81 -3.14 1.59
CA LYS A 78 26.02 -2.21 0.77
C LYS A 78 25.22 -2.98 -0.28
N GLU A 79 25.86 -3.93 -0.96
CA GLU A 79 25.23 -4.76 -1.99
C GLU A 79 24.08 -5.59 -1.42
N ILE A 80 24.28 -6.23 -0.25
CA ILE A 80 23.24 -6.99 0.45
C ILE A 80 22.02 -6.09 0.78
N LEU A 81 22.25 -4.84 1.20
CA LEU A 81 21.16 -3.90 1.47
C LEU A 81 20.40 -3.50 0.20
N PHE A 82 21.08 -3.32 -0.93
CA PHE A 82 20.43 -3.10 -2.24
C PHE A 82 19.57 -4.29 -2.67
N GLN A 83 20.08 -5.51 -2.50
CA GLN A 83 19.33 -6.73 -2.78
C GLN A 83 18.12 -6.87 -1.86
N LEU A 84 18.24 -6.52 -0.58
CA LEU A 84 17.13 -6.55 0.37
C LEU A 84 16.02 -5.56 -0.02
N ILE A 85 16.37 -4.35 -0.46
CA ILE A 85 15.39 -3.37 -0.96
C ILE A 85 14.65 -3.94 -2.16
N SER A 86 15.39 -4.47 -3.15
CA SER A 86 14.83 -5.03 -4.38
C SER A 86 13.92 -6.23 -4.09
N PHE A 87 14.36 -7.13 -3.21
CA PHE A 87 13.55 -8.27 -2.75
C PHE A 87 12.25 -7.81 -2.07
N THR A 88 12.30 -6.75 -1.26
CA THR A 88 11.13 -6.27 -0.51
C THR A 88 10.06 -5.67 -1.43
N ILE A 89 10.45 -5.06 -2.56
CA ILE A 89 9.51 -4.47 -3.52
C ILE A 89 8.95 -5.49 -4.53
N GLU A 90 9.74 -6.50 -4.91
CA GLU A 90 9.34 -7.51 -5.90
C GLU A 90 8.50 -8.65 -5.31
N ARG A 91 8.51 -8.79 -3.99
CA ARG A 91 7.79 -9.86 -3.29
C ARG A 91 6.29 -9.81 -3.61
N LYS A 92 5.81 -10.81 -4.36
CA LYS A 92 4.38 -11.06 -4.53
C LYS A 92 3.80 -11.59 -3.20
N PHE A 93 2.75 -10.95 -2.70
CA PHE A 93 1.97 -11.37 -1.53
C PHE A 93 0.68 -12.07 -1.98
#